data_AF-V6LMI9-F1
#
_entry.id   AF-V6LMI9-F1
#
_cell.length_a   1.000
_cell.length_b   1.000
_cell.length_c   1.000
_cell.angle_alpha   90.00
_cell.angle_beta   90.00
_cell.angle_gamma   90.00
#
_symmetry.space_group_name_H-M   'P 1'
#
loop_
_entity.id
_entity.type
_entity.pdbx_description
1 polymer ?
#
loop_
_entity_poly.entity_id
_entity_poly.type
_entity_poly.pdbx_seq_one_letter_code
_entity_poly.pdbx_strand_id
1 'polypeptide(L)'
;MSAWRSAPGLPTGTACVDSAVVECGGRLQMTQCACQNAVNCLSCSEDGTKCGSCLAGYELEALACLKCAADFYQVGVFCFSDKVDPVKPNRISTGGIIGIVIAILVAVGVVGGVVGCCMRKKKHTAVVADAETVVAGQQ
;
A
#
# COMPACT_ATOMS: atom_id res chain seq x y z
N MET A 1 10.66 11.55 -4.59
CA MET A 1 9.67 10.97 -5.52
C MET A 1 10.39 9.86 -6.28
N SER A 2 10.42 8.66 -5.71
CA SER A 2 11.21 7.53 -6.21
C SER A 2 10.55 7.00 -7.48
N ALA A 3 11.15 7.30 -8.62
CA ALA A 3 10.68 6.84 -9.90
C ALA A 3 10.84 5.31 -9.96
N TRP A 4 9.72 4.59 -10.07
CA TRP A 4 9.66 3.19 -10.54
C TRP A 4 10.04 3.09 -12.03
N ARG A 5 11.04 3.86 -12.47
CA ARG A 5 11.64 3.66 -13.78
C ARG A 5 12.54 2.45 -13.63
N SER A 6 12.21 1.42 -14.40
CA SER A 6 13.09 0.34 -14.84
C SER A 6 14.56 0.74 -14.67
N ALA A 7 15.32 -0.02 -13.89
CA ALA A 7 16.73 0.28 -13.66
C ALA A 7 17.43 0.42 -15.04
N PRO A 8 18.00 1.60 -15.36
CA PRO A 8 18.67 1.79 -16.64
C PRO A 8 19.90 0.89 -16.70
N GLY A 9 20.02 0.10 -17.78
CA GLY A 9 21.20 -0.75 -18.01
C GLY A 9 21.09 -2.20 -17.55
N LEU A 10 19.90 -2.76 -17.37
CA LEU A 10 19.76 -4.21 -17.17
C LEU A 10 20.14 -5.00 -18.45
N PRO A 11 20.88 -6.12 -18.32
CA PRO A 11 21.08 -7.05 -19.43
C PRO A 11 19.74 -7.58 -19.95
N THR A 12 19.66 -7.85 -21.25
CA THR A 12 18.48 -8.48 -21.87
C THR A 12 18.16 -9.81 -21.17
N GLY A 13 16.89 -10.06 -20.87
CA GLY A 13 16.46 -11.29 -20.20
C GLY A 13 16.53 -11.24 -18.66
N THR A 14 16.85 -10.09 -18.08
CA THR A 14 16.87 -9.89 -16.63
C THR A 14 15.83 -8.87 -16.15
N ALA A 15 15.48 -8.95 -14.87
CA ALA A 15 14.58 -8.02 -14.18
C ALA A 15 15.13 -7.67 -12.79
N CYS A 16 14.58 -6.61 -12.18
CA CYS A 16 14.97 -6.19 -10.84
C CYS A 16 13.93 -6.65 -9.81
N VAL A 17 14.29 -7.62 -8.97
CA VAL A 17 13.42 -8.13 -7.90
C VAL A 17 14.13 -7.93 -6.57
N ASP A 18 13.48 -7.27 -5.61
CA ASP A 18 14.04 -7.00 -4.27
C ASP A 18 15.45 -6.38 -4.29
N SER A 19 15.68 -5.44 -5.22
CA SER A 19 16.98 -4.77 -5.45
C SER A 19 18.09 -5.66 -6.02
N ALA A 20 17.78 -6.87 -6.46
CA ALA A 20 18.70 -7.78 -7.14
C ALA A 20 18.33 -7.94 -8.62
N VAL A 21 19.34 -8.08 -9.48
CA VAL A 21 19.15 -8.44 -10.89
C VAL A 21 19.00 -9.96 -10.96
N VAL A 22 17.86 -10.42 -11.48
CA VAL A 22 17.52 -11.84 -11.59
C VAL A 22 17.04 -12.16 -13.01
N GLU A 23 17.10 -13.43 -13.38
CA GLU A 23 16.52 -13.94 -14.63
C GLU A 23 15.00 -13.70 -14.66
N CYS A 24 14.48 -13.45 -15.86
CA CYS A 24 13.06 -13.22 -16.07
C CYS A 24 12.20 -14.48 -15.92
N GLY A 25 10.88 -14.30 -15.82
CA GLY A 25 9.92 -15.40 -15.72
C GLY A 25 9.49 -15.81 -14.31
N GLY A 26 9.89 -15.06 -13.28
CA GLY A 26 9.44 -15.30 -11.91
C GLY A 26 7.92 -15.06 -11.77
N ARG A 27 7.18 -16.02 -11.18
CA ARG A 27 5.71 -15.91 -11.02
C ARG A 27 5.24 -14.70 -10.19
N LEU A 28 6.11 -14.15 -9.34
CA LEU A 28 5.84 -13.00 -8.47
C LEU A 28 6.59 -11.74 -8.94
N GLN A 29 7.17 -11.77 -10.14
CA GLN A 29 7.85 -10.62 -10.71
C GLN A 29 6.83 -9.52 -11.02
N MET A 30 7.02 -8.36 -10.40
CA MET A 30 6.17 -7.18 -10.61
C MET A 30 6.83 -6.14 -11.53
N THR A 31 8.15 -6.23 -11.72
CA THR A 31 8.92 -5.34 -12.59
C THR A 31 9.04 -5.94 -13.98
N GLN A 32 9.04 -5.11 -15.02
CA GLN A 32 9.25 -5.60 -16.39
C GLN A 32 10.62 -6.27 -16.56
N CYS A 33 10.63 -7.31 -17.39
CA CYS A 33 11.83 -7.88 -17.97
C CYS A 33 12.47 -6.89 -18.95
N ALA A 34 13.80 -6.82 -18.97
CA ALA A 34 14.54 -6.04 -19.94
C ALA A 34 14.55 -6.73 -21.32
N CYS A 35 13.67 -6.28 -22.23
CA CYS A 35 13.55 -6.80 -23.59
C CYS A 35 13.69 -5.67 -24.63
N GLN A 36 14.84 -4.97 -24.60
CA GLN A 36 15.12 -3.78 -25.40
C GLN A 36 14.00 -2.72 -25.32
N ASN A 37 13.18 -2.59 -26.37
CA ASN A 37 12.12 -1.60 -26.49
C ASN A 37 10.74 -2.12 -26.07
N ALA A 38 10.60 -3.41 -25.80
CA ALA A 38 9.34 -4.00 -25.37
C ALA A 38 9.07 -3.69 -23.89
N VAL A 39 7.80 -3.44 -23.57
CA VAL A 39 7.33 -3.00 -22.25
C VAL A 39 6.35 -4.03 -21.69
N ASN A 40 6.20 -4.04 -20.36
CA ASN A 40 5.31 -4.94 -19.63
C ASN A 40 5.57 -6.45 -19.86
N CYS A 41 6.78 -6.82 -20.30
CA CYS A 41 7.17 -8.21 -20.50
C CYS A 41 7.47 -8.89 -19.17
N LEU A 42 6.99 -10.13 -18.99
CA LEU A 42 7.45 -11.05 -17.94
C LEU A 42 8.66 -11.87 -18.41
N SER A 43 8.75 -12.14 -19.71
CA SER A 43 9.90 -12.78 -20.36
C SER A 43 10.07 -12.23 -21.77
N CYS A 44 11.28 -12.34 -22.32
CA CYS A 44 11.55 -11.96 -23.71
C CYS A 44 11.32 -13.13 -24.67
N SER A 45 11.12 -12.82 -25.95
CA SER A 45 11.25 -13.79 -27.05
C SER A 45 12.70 -14.23 -27.21
N GLU A 46 12.96 -15.28 -28.01
CA GLU A 46 14.32 -15.79 -28.27
C GLU A 46 15.26 -14.68 -28.79
N ASP A 47 14.76 -13.79 -29.66
CA ASP A 47 15.53 -12.66 -30.20
C ASP A 47 15.74 -11.50 -29.19
N GLY A 48 15.13 -11.55 -28.00
CA GLY A 48 15.28 -10.53 -26.96
C GLY A 48 14.67 -9.15 -27.27
N THR A 49 14.00 -8.99 -28.42
CA THR A 49 13.45 -7.70 -28.90
C THR A 49 11.97 -7.50 -28.58
N LYS A 50 11.25 -8.57 -28.25
CA LYS A 50 9.81 -8.59 -28.01
C LYS A 50 9.50 -9.34 -26.73
N CYS A 51 8.25 -9.26 -26.25
CA CYS A 51 7.81 -10.06 -25.13
C CYS A 51 7.52 -11.49 -25.57
N GLY A 52 8.04 -12.47 -24.82
CA GLY A 52 7.64 -13.88 -24.92
C GLY A 52 6.39 -14.16 -24.07
N SER A 53 6.27 -13.49 -22.92
CA SER A 53 5.09 -13.50 -22.07
C SER A 53 4.90 -12.15 -21.38
N CYS A 54 3.68 -11.86 -20.92
CA CYS A 54 3.34 -10.60 -20.28
C CYS A 54 3.27 -10.70 -18.76
N LEU A 55 3.51 -9.57 -18.10
CA LEU A 55 3.23 -9.43 -16.67
C LEU A 55 1.75 -9.68 -16.38
N ALA A 56 1.45 -10.06 -15.14
CA ALA A 56 0.07 -10.26 -14.69
C ALA A 56 -0.78 -9.00 -14.97
N GLY A 57 -1.97 -9.21 -15.53
CA GLY A 57 -2.89 -8.12 -15.92
C GLY A 57 -2.73 -7.61 -17.34
N TYR A 58 -1.71 -8.05 -18.08
CA TYR A 58 -1.51 -7.73 -19.50
C TYR A 58 -1.73 -8.96 -20.37
N GLU A 59 -2.25 -8.74 -21.57
CA GLU A 59 -2.47 -9.76 -22.57
C GLU A 59 -1.39 -9.71 -23.65
N LEU A 60 -0.90 -10.88 -24.06
CA LEU A 60 0.07 -11.00 -25.14
C LEU A 60 -0.65 -10.96 -26.48
N GLU A 61 -0.48 -9.86 -27.21
CA GLU A 61 -1.02 -9.72 -28.56
C GLU A 61 0.09 -9.25 -29.51
N ALA A 62 0.29 -9.99 -30.60
CA ALA A 62 1.36 -9.71 -31.58
C ALA A 62 2.76 -9.55 -30.96
N LEU A 63 3.08 -10.34 -29.92
CA LEU A 63 4.34 -10.29 -29.15
C LEU A 63 4.56 -8.98 -28.37
N ALA A 64 3.48 -8.24 -28.09
CA ALA A 64 3.46 -7.03 -27.29
C ALA A 64 2.46 -7.15 -26.13
N CYS A 65 2.77 -6.48 -25.02
CA CYS A 65 1.98 -6.48 -23.79
C CYS A 65 1.35 -5.09 -23.55
N LEU A 66 0.60 -4.62 -24.54
CA LEU A 66 -0.01 -3.28 -24.56
C LEU A 66 -1.49 -3.29 -24.18
N LYS A 67 -2.17 -4.44 -24.33
CA LYS A 67 -3.54 -4.62 -23.92
C LYS A 67 -3.62 -5.20 -22.52
N CYS A 68 -4.66 -4.80 -21.80
CA CYS A 68 -5.00 -5.41 -20.52
C CYS A 68 -5.71 -6.73 -20.73
N ALA A 69 -5.45 -7.69 -19.84
CA ALA A 69 -6.16 -8.96 -19.80
C ALA A 69 -7.63 -8.77 -19.37
N ALA A 70 -8.45 -9.80 -19.52
CA ALA A 70 -9.82 -9.81 -19.02
C ALA A 70 -9.87 -9.48 -17.51
N ASP A 71 -10.89 -8.71 -17.09
CA ASP A 71 -11.06 -8.16 -15.72
C ASP A 71 -10.04 -7.09 -15.29
N PHE A 72 -9.26 -6.54 -16.24
CA PHE A 72 -8.40 -5.38 -16.02
C PHE A 72 -8.84 -4.21 -16.90
N TYR A 73 -8.70 -3.00 -16.37
CA TYR A 73 -8.96 -1.76 -17.10
C TYR A 73 -7.67 -0.96 -17.29
N GLN A 74 -7.59 -0.26 -18.42
CA GLN A 74 -6.41 0.51 -18.80
C GLN A 74 -6.48 1.92 -18.23
N VAL A 75 -5.42 2.34 -17.53
CA VAL A 75 -5.20 3.72 -17.09
C VAL A 75 -3.83 4.17 -17.60
N GLY A 76 -3.83 4.92 -18.70
CA GLY A 76 -2.60 5.27 -19.41
C GLY A 76 -1.93 4.03 -20.00
N VAL A 77 -0.72 3.71 -19.56
CA VAL A 77 0.05 2.53 -20.00
C VAL A 77 -0.04 1.34 -19.03
N PHE A 78 -0.81 1.50 -17.95
CA PHE A 78 -0.92 0.52 -16.88
C PHE A 78 -2.28 -0.19 -16.89
N CYS A 79 -2.28 -1.46 -16.48
CA CYS A 79 -3.49 -2.27 -16.32
C CYS A 79 -3.77 -2.51 -14.84
N PHE A 80 -4.95 -2.12 -14.38
CA PHE A 80 -5.41 -2.27 -13.01
C PHE A 80 -6.58 -3.25 -12.95
N SER A 81 -6.72 -4.00 -11.85
CA SER A 81 -7.92 -4.79 -11.58
C SER A 81 -8.70 -4.17 -10.42
N ASP A 82 -10.03 -4.19 -10.52
CA ASP A 82 -10.93 -3.80 -9.43
C ASP A 82 -11.05 -4.88 -8.36
N LYS A 83 -10.45 -6.06 -8.58
CA LYS A 83 -10.30 -7.06 -7.54
C LYS A 83 -9.25 -6.53 -6.57
N VAL A 84 -9.74 -5.80 -5.57
CA VAL A 84 -9.02 -5.60 -4.32
C VAL A 84 -8.74 -7.01 -3.81
N ASP A 85 -7.51 -7.49 -4.03
CA ASP A 85 -7.00 -8.62 -3.28
C ASP A 85 -7.39 -8.35 -1.83
N PRO A 86 -8.09 -9.28 -1.14
CA PRO A 86 -8.42 -9.08 0.25
C PRO A 86 -7.09 -8.87 0.93
N VAL A 87 -6.77 -7.62 1.28
CA VAL A 87 -5.55 -7.24 1.98
C VAL A 87 -5.49 -8.21 3.13
N LYS A 88 -4.60 -9.21 3.04
CA LYS A 88 -4.37 -10.16 4.11
C LYS A 88 -4.00 -9.27 5.28
N PRO A 89 -4.87 -9.08 6.28
CA PRO A 89 -4.91 -7.83 7.02
C PRO A 89 -3.61 -7.64 7.79
N ASN A 90 -2.63 -6.96 7.20
CA ASN A 90 -1.63 -6.23 7.95
C ASN A 90 -2.48 -5.21 8.70
N ARG A 91 -2.54 -5.34 10.02
CA ARG A 91 -3.47 -4.66 10.92
C ARG A 91 -3.18 -3.15 11.05
N ILE A 92 -3.12 -2.44 9.93
CA ILE A 92 -3.20 -0.99 9.87
C ILE A 92 -4.50 -0.68 9.14
N SER A 93 -5.60 -0.93 9.86
CA SER A 93 -6.92 -0.43 9.50
C SER A 93 -6.86 1.09 9.47
N THR A 94 -7.61 1.70 8.56
CA THR A 94 -7.95 3.13 8.57
C THR A 94 -8.42 3.62 9.96
N GLY A 95 -8.87 2.71 10.84
CA GLY A 95 -9.19 2.98 12.24
C GLY A 95 -8.00 3.13 13.20
N GLY A 96 -6.77 2.78 12.82
CA GLY A 96 -5.57 2.91 13.68
C GLY A 96 -5.18 4.37 13.94
N ILE A 97 -5.39 5.24 12.95
CA ILE A 97 -5.11 6.67 13.06
C ILE A 97 -6.08 7.32 14.07
N ILE A 98 -7.36 6.95 14.03
CA ILE A 98 -8.38 7.44 14.97
C ILE A 98 -8.07 6.99 16.40
N GLY A 99 -7.66 5.73 16.58
CA GLY A 99 -7.33 5.18 17.90
C GLY A 99 -6.15 5.89 18.59
N ILE A 100 -5.11 6.26 17.83
CA ILE A 100 -3.95 6.97 18.38
C ILE A 100 -4.35 8.38 18.85
N VAL A 101 -5.18 9.09 18.07
CA VAL A 101 -5.65 10.44 18.45
C VAL A 101 -6.46 10.39 19.75
N ILE A 102 -7.36 9.41 19.91
CA ILE A 102 -8.16 9.26 21.13
C ILE A 102 -7.27 8.95 22.34
N ALA A 103 -6.28 8.06 22.20
CA ALA A 103 -5.34 7.75 23.28
C ALA A 103 -4.55 8.98 23.76
N ILE A 104 -4.10 9.82 22.82
CA ILE A 104 -3.39 11.07 23.15
C ILE A 104 -4.31 12.06 23.86
N LEU A 105 -5.55 12.23 23.39
CA LEU A 105 -6.52 13.13 24.02
C LEU A 105 -6.87 12.72 25.45
N VAL A 106 -7.04 11.41 25.71
CA VAL A 106 -7.25 10.88 27.06
C VAL A 106 -6.02 11.12 27.93
N ALA A 107 -4.82 10.83 27.43
CA ALA A 107 -3.59 11.04 28.20
C ALA A 107 -3.39 12.51 28.60
N VAL A 108 -3.62 13.45 27.66
CA VAL A 108 -3.55 14.89 27.95
C VAL A 108 -4.65 15.32 28.92
N GLY A 109 -5.87 14.78 28.79
CA GLY A 109 -6.98 15.02 29.71
C GLY A 109 -6.69 14.56 31.14
N VAL A 110 -6.07 13.38 31.30
CA VAL A 110 -5.66 12.85 32.62
C VAL A 110 -4.57 13.72 33.24
N VAL A 111 -3.51 14.05 32.48
CA VAL A 111 -2.41 14.89 33.00
C VAL A 111 -2.92 16.29 33.36
N GLY A 112 -3.71 16.92 32.49
CA GLY A 112 -4.32 18.23 32.74
C GLY A 112 -5.30 18.21 33.91
N GLY A 113 -6.12 17.16 34.03
CA GLY A 113 -7.06 16.97 35.13
C GLY A 113 -6.38 16.80 36.48
N VAL A 114 -5.30 16.00 36.55
CA VAL A 114 -4.52 15.79 37.78
C VAL A 114 -3.84 17.07 38.23
N VAL A 115 -3.19 17.79 37.32
CA VAL A 115 -2.53 19.08 37.63
C VAL A 115 -3.57 20.12 38.06
N GLY A 116 -4.67 20.24 37.33
CA GLY A 116 -5.78 21.15 37.67
C GLY A 116 -6.42 20.82 39.02
N CYS A 117 -6.60 19.54 39.35
CA CYS A 117 -7.17 19.11 40.62
C CYS A 117 -6.21 19.37 41.79
N CYS A 118 -4.91 19.11 41.62
CA CYS A 118 -3.87 19.46 42.60
C CYS A 118 -3.82 20.97 42.89
N MET A 119 -4.09 21.82 41.89
CA MET A 119 -4.19 23.27 42.07
C MET A 119 -5.52 23.71 42.71
N ARG A 120 -6.61 22.93 42.60
CA ARG A 120 -7.91 23.17 43.26
C ARG A 120 -7.95 22.74 44.72
N LYS A 121 -7.13 21.76 45.13
CA LYS A 121 -7.01 21.37 46.56
C LYS A 121 -6.52 22.49 47.49
N LYS A 122 -5.94 23.57 46.95
CA LYS A 122 -5.61 24.77 47.74
C LYS A 122 -6.82 25.66 48.05
N LYS A 123 -8.01 25.39 47.48
CA LYS A 123 -9.15 26.30 47.52
C LYS A 123 -10.50 25.58 47.55
N HIS A 124 -10.74 24.82 48.63
CA HIS A 124 -12.02 24.23 49.06
C HIS A 124 -12.25 22.76 48.68
N THR A 125 -12.26 21.93 49.73
CA THR A 125 -13.33 20.97 50.01
C THR A 125 -14.70 21.56 49.62
N ALA A 126 -15.17 21.30 48.39
CA ALA A 126 -16.57 21.31 47.96
C ALA A 126 -16.64 21.10 46.43
N VAL A 127 -17.73 20.49 45.98
CA VAL A 127 -18.11 20.25 44.58
C VAL A 127 -17.45 19.02 43.94
N VAL A 128 -18.03 17.88 44.32
CA VAL A 128 -18.34 16.75 43.44
C VAL A 128 -18.57 17.22 41.99
N ALA A 129 -17.83 16.66 41.04
CA ALA A 129 -18.25 16.59 39.65
C ALA A 129 -18.21 15.12 39.26
N ASP A 130 -19.38 14.52 39.48
CA ASP A 130 -19.95 13.30 38.92
C ASP A 130 -19.07 12.54 37.91
N ALA A 131 -18.64 11.36 38.35
CA ALA A 131 -18.53 10.24 37.44
C ALA A 131 -19.96 9.71 37.24
N GLU A 132 -20.55 9.92 36.06
CA GLU A 132 -21.40 8.97 35.36
C GLU A 132 -21.97 9.57 34.05
N THR A 133 -22.34 8.66 33.14
CA THR A 133 -23.10 8.85 31.87
C THR A 133 -22.34 9.25 30.59
N VAL A 134 -21.70 8.27 29.94
CA VAL A 134 -21.99 7.94 28.52
C VAL A 134 -21.92 6.41 28.32
N VAL A 135 -22.87 5.68 28.94
CA VAL A 135 -23.40 4.42 28.41
C VAL A 135 -24.90 4.62 28.31
N ALA A 136 -25.36 5.05 27.13
CA ALA A 136 -26.73 4.93 26.67
C ALA A 136 -26.76 5.33 25.19
N GLY A 137 -26.60 4.32 24.33
CA GLY A 137 -26.54 4.50 22.88
C GLY A 137 -26.40 3.20 22.10
N GLN A 138 -26.94 2.08 22.62
CA GLN A 138 -27.44 0.97 21.81
C GLN A 138 -28.67 0.36 22.51
N GLN A 139 -29.77 0.34 21.74
CA GLN A 139 -31.15 -0.11 22.00
C GLN A 139 -32.04 0.77 22.88
#